data_AF-A0A183GAQ9-F1
#
_entry.id   AF-A0A183GAQ9-F1
#
_cell.length_a   1.000
_cell.length_b   1.000
_cell.length_c   1.000
_cell.angle_alpha   90.00
_cell.angle_beta   90.00
_cell.angle_gamma   90.00
#
_symmetry.space_group_name_H-M   'P 1'
#
loop_
_entity.id
_entity.type
_entity.pdbx_description
1 polymer ?
#
loop_
_entity_poly.entity_id
_entity_poly.type
_entity_poly.pdbx_seq_one_letter_code
_entity_poly.pdbx_strand_id
1 'polypeptide(L)'
;MREKEAAVISRVRLPTVATVDETWKKAGDAIRQAAQSELGITKPGRRKVDKQAWLWTDDVKAKVREKKSLYRLFLSDKTADNWRKYQEARRAARKAVAVSKATHDGDVNEKLESRDGERYLYRLAKNRHLQTEDIENFSVSMMRTAIFPWTARRH
;
A
#
# COMPACT_ATOMS: atom_id res chain seq x y z
N MET A 1 -15.66 -13.31 -3.74
CA MET A 1 -15.65 -12.01 -4.45
C MET A 1 -16.90 -11.83 -5.30
N ARG A 2 -17.18 -12.71 -6.26
CA ARG A 2 -18.39 -12.61 -7.11
C ARG A 2 -19.72 -12.50 -6.37
N GLU A 3 -19.91 -13.23 -5.27
CA GLU A 3 -21.15 -13.15 -4.47
C GLU A 3 -21.35 -11.78 -3.81
N LYS A 4 -20.26 -11.16 -3.32
CA LYS A 4 -20.30 -9.81 -2.74
C LYS A 4 -20.53 -8.74 -3.81
N GLU A 5 -19.98 -8.94 -5.01
CA GLU A 5 -20.24 -8.07 -6.16
C GLU A 5 -21.72 -8.12 -6.57
N ALA A 6 -22.32 -9.31 -6.66
CA ALA A 6 -23.73 -9.48 -6.97
C ALA A 6 -24.64 -8.84 -5.90
N ALA A 7 -24.28 -8.98 -4.63
CA ALA A 7 -25.01 -8.37 -3.51
C ALA A 7 -24.99 -6.83 -3.59
N VAL A 8 -23.82 -6.23 -3.86
CA VAL A 8 -23.70 -4.78 -4.08
C VAL A 8 -24.55 -4.31 -5.25
N ILE A 9 -24.47 -5.00 -6.40
CA ILE A 9 -25.26 -4.65 -7.59
C ILE A 9 -26.76 -4.69 -7.29
N SER A 10 -27.23 -5.68 -6.52
CA SER A 10 -28.64 -5.80 -6.14
C SER A 10 -29.15 -4.68 -5.23
N ARG A 11 -28.25 -4.06 -4.43
CA ARG A 11 -28.60 -2.99 -3.47
C ARG A 11 -28.55 -1.59 -4.06
N VAL A 12 -27.95 -1.39 -5.23
CA VAL A 12 -27.91 -0.07 -5.88
C VAL A 12 -29.28 0.25 -6.47
N ARG A 13 -29.98 1.22 -5.85
CA ARG A 13 -31.23 1.78 -6.39
C ARG A 13 -30.93 3.08 -7.13
N LEU A 14 -31.24 3.11 -8.42
CA LEU A 14 -31.07 4.32 -9.23
C LEU A 14 -32.19 5.32 -8.95
N PRO A 15 -31.87 6.61 -8.77
CA PRO A 15 -32.85 7.66 -8.45
C PRO A 15 -33.62 8.13 -9.71
N THR A 16 -34.84 8.63 -9.50
CA THR A 16 -35.65 9.28 -10.54
C THR A 16 -34.97 10.56 -11.03
N VAL A 17 -34.89 10.69 -12.36
CA VAL A 17 -34.11 11.71 -13.07
C VAL A 17 -34.67 13.11 -12.80
N ALA A 18 -33.82 14.02 -12.32
CA ALA A 18 -34.12 15.44 -12.17
C ALA A 18 -33.21 16.28 -13.09
N THR A 19 -31.94 16.43 -12.74
CA THR A 19 -30.89 17.06 -13.57
C THR A 19 -29.68 16.13 -13.69
N VAL A 20 -28.86 16.29 -14.73
CA VAL A 20 -27.74 15.37 -15.03
C VAL A 20 -26.75 15.31 -13.87
N ASP A 21 -26.31 16.46 -13.34
CA ASP A 21 -25.34 16.52 -12.24
C ASP A 21 -25.89 15.92 -10.94
N GLU A 22 -27.16 16.18 -10.62
CA GLU A 22 -27.78 15.60 -9.42
C GLU A 22 -27.95 14.09 -9.54
N THR A 23 -28.27 13.60 -10.75
CA THR A 23 -28.45 12.17 -11.01
C THR A 23 -27.12 11.43 -10.84
N TRP A 24 -26.03 11.97 -11.38
CA TRP A 24 -24.68 11.41 -11.19
C TRP A 24 -24.24 11.43 -9.73
N LYS A 25 -24.50 12.52 -9.00
CA LYS A 25 -24.17 12.63 -7.58
C LYS A 25 -24.94 11.60 -6.75
N LYS A 26 -26.26 11.49 -6.94
CA LYS A 26 -27.12 10.54 -6.22
C LYS A 26 -26.76 9.08 -6.56
N ALA A 27 -26.44 8.77 -7.81
CA ALA A 27 -25.97 7.45 -8.22
C ALA A 27 -24.63 7.09 -7.55
N GLY A 28 -23.68 8.03 -7.53
CA GLY A 28 -22.41 7.85 -6.82
C GLY A 28 -22.60 7.62 -5.32
N ASP A 29 -23.51 8.35 -4.69
CA ASP A 29 -23.84 8.18 -3.27
C ASP A 29 -24.48 6.82 -2.97
N ALA A 30 -25.40 6.34 -3.83
CA ALA A 30 -26.05 5.05 -3.70
C ALA A 30 -25.06 3.87 -3.83
N ILE A 31 -24.13 3.96 -4.80
CA ILE A 31 -23.05 2.97 -4.97
C ILE A 31 -22.16 2.94 -3.74
N ARG A 32 -21.76 4.10 -3.22
CA ARG A 32 -20.93 4.20 -2.02
C ARG A 32 -21.63 3.60 -0.81
N GLN A 33 -22.93 3.86 -0.60
CA GLN A 33 -23.69 3.30 0.52
C GLN A 33 -23.86 1.78 0.40
N ALA A 34 -24.20 1.26 -0.77
CA ALA A 34 -24.29 -0.17 -1.01
C ALA A 34 -22.94 -0.88 -0.76
N ALA A 35 -21.85 -0.30 -1.24
CA ALA A 35 -20.50 -0.80 -1.00
C ALA A 35 -20.14 -0.77 0.49
N GLN A 36 -20.43 0.31 1.23
CA GLN A 36 -20.18 0.39 2.67
C GLN A 36 -21.00 -0.65 3.46
N SER A 37 -22.22 -0.94 3.03
CA SER A 37 -23.10 -1.91 3.67
C SER A 37 -22.66 -3.36 3.45
N GLU A 38 -22.23 -3.73 2.23
CA GLU A 38 -21.87 -5.12 1.89
C GLU A 38 -20.39 -5.45 2.13
N LEU A 39 -19.52 -4.48 1.91
CA LEU A 39 -18.06 -4.64 2.03
C LEU A 39 -17.52 -4.10 3.36
N GLY A 40 -18.36 -3.41 4.13
CA GLY A 40 -17.98 -2.73 5.36
C GLY A 40 -17.21 -1.42 5.13
N ILE A 41 -16.97 -0.69 6.21
CA ILE A 41 -16.14 0.52 6.22
C ILE A 41 -14.77 0.14 6.79
N THR A 42 -13.69 0.35 6.03
CA THR A 42 -12.34 0.24 6.58
C THR A 42 -12.16 1.28 7.68
N LYS A 43 -11.84 0.84 8.91
CA LYS A 43 -11.62 1.75 10.04
C LYS A 43 -10.61 2.85 9.68
N PRO A 44 -10.97 4.14 9.80
CA PRO A 44 -10.03 5.23 9.62
C PRO A 44 -8.92 5.08 10.66
N GLY A 45 -7.66 5.02 10.22
CA GLY A 45 -6.49 4.84 11.09
C GLY A 45 -5.58 3.67 10.72
N ARG A 46 -6.05 2.67 9.96
CA ARG A 46 -5.15 1.64 9.40
C ARG A 46 -4.41 2.23 8.20
N ARG A 47 -3.27 2.89 8.44
CA ARG A 47 -2.37 3.30 7.34
C ARG A 47 -1.90 2.03 6.64
N LYS A 48 -2.34 1.81 5.40
CA LYS A 48 -1.68 0.88 4.49
C LYS A 48 -0.31 1.49 4.21
N VAL A 49 0.68 1.13 5.02
CA VAL A 49 2.07 1.49 4.74
C VAL A 49 2.42 0.76 3.47
N ASP A 50 2.68 1.52 2.40
CA ASP A 50 3.10 0.94 1.15
C ASP A 50 4.41 0.17 1.42
N LYS A 51 4.38 -1.16 1.22
CA LYS A 51 5.47 -2.06 1.64
C LYS A 51 6.80 -1.72 0.96
N GLN A 52 6.77 -0.88 -0.07
CA GLN A 52 7.92 -0.42 -0.84
C GLN A 52 8.14 1.10 -0.77
N ALA A 53 7.51 1.81 0.18
CA ALA A 53 7.77 3.25 0.37
C ALA A 53 9.27 3.54 0.59
N TRP A 54 9.99 2.65 1.27
CA TRP A 54 11.43 2.73 1.49
C TRP A 54 12.26 2.59 0.20
N LEU A 55 11.71 2.02 -0.87
CA LEU A 55 12.39 1.85 -2.16
C LEU A 55 12.36 3.15 -3.00
N TRP A 56 11.49 4.10 -2.65
CA TRP A 56 11.27 5.35 -3.40
C TRP A 56 12.16 6.50 -2.88
N THR A 57 13.47 6.26 -2.81
CA THR A 57 14.47 7.32 -2.59
C THR A 57 14.46 8.35 -3.72
N ASP A 58 14.94 9.56 -3.44
CA ASP A 58 14.91 10.65 -4.42
C ASP A 58 15.77 10.35 -5.66
N ASP A 59 16.88 9.63 -5.49
CA ASP A 59 17.69 9.12 -6.60
C ASP A 59 16.91 8.14 -7.49
N VAL A 60 16.23 7.15 -6.89
CA VAL A 60 15.37 6.19 -7.63
C VAL A 60 14.27 6.93 -8.39
N LYS A 61 13.62 7.91 -7.75
CA LYS A 61 12.60 8.74 -8.41
C LYS A 61 13.18 9.53 -9.58
N ALA A 62 14.35 10.15 -9.40
CA ALA A 62 15.03 10.91 -10.44
C ALA A 62 15.37 10.02 -11.64
N LYS A 63 15.97 8.85 -11.42
CA LYS A 63 16.32 7.90 -12.48
C LYS A 63 15.11 7.31 -13.19
N VAL A 64 14.01 7.06 -12.47
CA VAL A 64 12.75 6.61 -13.09
C VAL A 64 12.12 7.72 -13.94
N ARG A 65 12.18 8.98 -13.51
CA ARG A 65 11.70 10.13 -14.29
C ARG A 65 12.53 10.33 -15.56
N GLU A 66 13.85 10.25 -15.46
CA GLU A 66 14.80 10.33 -16.59
C GLU A 66 14.58 9.20 -17.59
N LYS A 67 14.42 7.96 -17.12
CA LYS A 67 14.03 6.83 -17.98
C LYS A 67 12.71 7.11 -18.73
N LYS A 68 11.71 7.67 -18.05
CA LYS A 68 10.40 7.99 -18.65
C LYS A 68 10.49 9.12 -19.67
N SER A 69 11.29 10.16 -19.44
CA SER A 69 11.48 11.24 -20.41
C SER A 69 12.17 10.73 -21.68
N LEU A 70 13.23 9.93 -21.54
CA LEU A 70 13.94 9.36 -22.69
C LEU A 70 13.10 8.34 -23.46
N TYR A 71 12.22 7.60 -22.77
CA TYR A 71 11.27 6.74 -23.46
C TYR A 71 10.27 7.54 -24.30
N ARG A 72 9.77 8.67 -23.78
CA ARG A 72 8.91 9.58 -24.54
C ARG A 72 9.63 10.18 -25.75
N LEU A 73 10.89 10.58 -25.57
CA LEU A 73 11.73 11.07 -26.66
C LEU A 73 11.97 10.01 -27.75
N PHE A 74 12.21 8.77 -27.35
CA PHE A 74 12.32 7.64 -28.29
C PHE A 74 11.02 7.35 -29.03
N LEU A 75 9.86 7.50 -28.36
CA LEU A 75 8.56 7.33 -29.03
C LEU A 75 8.27 8.42 -30.06
N SER A 76 8.71 9.66 -29.82
CA SER A 76 8.58 10.75 -30.80
C SER A 76 9.57 10.60 -31.96
N ASP A 77 10.81 10.23 -31.67
CA ASP A 77 11.89 10.09 -32.65
C ASP A 77 12.60 8.75 -32.44
N LYS A 78 12.26 7.78 -33.30
CA LYS A 78 12.69 6.37 -33.23
C LYS A 78 14.13 6.16 -33.71
N THR A 79 15.02 7.09 -33.38
CA THR A 79 16.43 7.04 -33.73
C THR A 79 17.21 6.08 -32.82
N ALA A 80 18.25 5.43 -33.36
CA ALA A 80 19.10 4.48 -32.64
C ALA A 80 19.80 5.12 -31.43
N ASP A 81 20.17 6.40 -31.52
CA ASP A 81 20.77 7.17 -30.42
C ASP A 81 19.78 7.35 -29.25
N ASN A 82 18.53 7.71 -29.54
CA ASN A 82 17.47 7.82 -28.52
C ASN A 82 17.19 6.47 -27.84
N TRP A 83 17.23 5.38 -28.61
CA TRP A 83 17.12 4.03 -28.06
C TRP A 83 18.27 3.69 -27.10
N ARG A 84 19.51 4.01 -27.49
CA ARG A 84 20.69 3.81 -26.65
C ARG A 84 20.60 4.63 -25.35
N LYS A 85 20.26 5.91 -25.43
CA LYS A 85 20.05 6.78 -24.25
C LYS A 85 18.98 6.21 -23.31
N TYR A 86 17.86 5.74 -23.85
CA TYR A 86 16.83 5.08 -23.04
C TYR A 86 17.36 3.81 -22.34
N GLN A 87 18.14 2.98 -23.03
CA GLN A 87 18.71 1.76 -22.44
C GLN A 87 19.67 2.08 -21.29
N GLU A 88 20.52 3.09 -21.46
CA GLU A 88 21.43 3.57 -20.42
C GLU A 88 20.65 4.07 -19.19
N ALA A 89 19.63 4.91 -19.38
CA ALA A 89 18.78 5.38 -18.28
C ALA A 89 17.97 4.25 -17.63
N ARG A 90 17.50 3.26 -18.40
CA ARG A 90 16.81 2.08 -17.86
C ARG A 90 17.75 1.24 -17.00
N ARG A 91 19.01 1.06 -17.40
CA ARG A 91 20.04 0.37 -16.62
C ARG A 91 20.38 1.17 -15.35
N ALA A 92 20.54 2.48 -15.46
CA ALA A 92 20.79 3.37 -14.33
C ALA A 92 19.65 3.30 -13.30
N ALA A 93 18.40 3.35 -13.72
CA ALA A 93 17.24 3.19 -12.83
C ALA A 93 17.22 1.84 -12.13
N ARG A 94 17.52 0.74 -12.85
CA ARG A 94 17.65 -0.59 -12.25
C ARG A 94 18.77 -0.65 -11.23
N LYS A 95 19.91 -0.03 -11.52
CA LYS A 95 21.06 0.05 -10.60
C LYS A 95 20.71 0.84 -9.34
N ALA A 96 20.06 2.01 -9.48
CA ALA A 96 19.63 2.83 -8.34
C ALA A 96 18.67 2.05 -7.42
N VAL A 97 17.71 1.31 -7.99
CA VAL A 97 16.81 0.44 -7.21
C VAL A 97 17.59 -0.65 -6.48
N ALA A 98 18.55 -1.30 -7.14
CA ALA A 98 19.38 -2.32 -6.51
C ALA A 98 20.24 -1.76 -5.36
N VAL A 99 20.84 -0.58 -5.55
CA VAL A 99 21.62 0.12 -4.51
C VAL A 99 20.73 0.48 -3.33
N SER A 100 19.58 1.12 -3.57
CA SER A 100 18.65 1.48 -2.49
C SER A 100 18.17 0.25 -1.70
N LYS A 101 17.97 -0.89 -2.38
CA LYS A 101 17.64 -2.15 -1.73
C LYS A 101 18.80 -2.68 -0.89
N ALA A 102 20.01 -2.71 -1.44
CA ALA A 102 21.19 -3.17 -0.72
C ALA A 102 21.46 -2.31 0.54
N THR A 103 21.30 -0.99 0.45
CA THR A 103 21.43 -0.08 1.58
C THR A 103 20.39 -0.37 2.67
N HIS A 104 19.14 -0.57 2.29
CA HIS A 104 18.08 -0.93 3.24
C HIS A 104 18.35 -2.29 3.91
N ASP A 105 18.70 -3.31 3.11
CA ASP A 105 18.98 -4.64 3.64
C ASP A 105 20.23 -4.63 4.56
N GLY A 106 21.22 -3.79 4.25
CA GLY A 106 22.39 -3.55 5.11
C GLY A 106 22.04 -2.92 6.47
N ASP A 107 21.24 -1.85 6.50
CA ASP A 107 20.76 -1.22 7.75
C ASP A 107 19.92 -2.19 8.61
N VAL A 108 19.10 -3.02 7.96
CA VAL A 108 18.34 -4.07 8.67
C VAL A 108 19.28 -5.12 9.24
N ASN A 109 20.31 -5.53 8.49
CA ASN A 109 21.28 -6.52 8.95
C ASN A 109 22.10 -6.00 10.15
N GLU A 110 22.59 -4.76 10.09
CA GLU A 110 23.32 -4.13 11.20
C GLU A 110 22.47 -4.09 12.49
N LYS A 111 21.18 -3.77 12.38
CA LYS A 111 20.26 -3.81 13.54
C LYS A 111 20.04 -5.21 14.08
N LEU A 112 20.08 -6.23 13.22
CA LEU A 112 19.92 -7.63 13.63
C LEU A 112 21.20 -8.18 14.30
N GLU A 113 22.37 -7.71 13.92
CA GLU A 113 23.65 -8.07 14.54
C GLU A 113 23.88 -7.36 15.88
N SER A 114 23.07 -6.35 16.20
CA SER A 114 23.09 -5.69 17.51
C SER A 114 22.64 -6.63 18.64
N ARG A 115 23.06 -6.33 19.88
CA ARG A 115 22.64 -7.06 21.09
C ARG A 115 21.12 -7.10 21.28
N ASP A 116 20.38 -6.13 20.75
CA ASP A 116 18.92 -6.06 20.78
C ASP A 116 18.26 -6.68 19.51
N GLY A 117 19.03 -7.33 18.64
CA GLY A 117 18.58 -7.91 17.38
C GLY A 117 17.43 -8.91 17.52
N GLU A 118 17.44 -9.74 18.55
CA GLU A 118 16.35 -10.69 18.85
C GLU A 118 15.02 -9.97 19.13
N ARG A 119 15.05 -8.89 19.93
CA ARG A 119 13.86 -8.07 20.21
C ARG A 119 13.38 -7.35 18.96
N TYR A 120 14.30 -6.93 18.10
CA TYR A 120 13.96 -6.31 16.82
C TYR A 120 13.29 -7.32 15.87
N LEU A 121 13.82 -8.53 15.75
CA LEU A 121 13.23 -9.62 14.97
C LEU A 121 11.81 -9.96 15.45
N TYR A 122 11.62 -10.09 16.76
CA TYR A 122 10.30 -10.35 17.34
C TYR A 122 9.30 -9.23 17.00
N ARG A 123 9.70 -7.96 17.10
CA ARG A 123 8.85 -6.82 16.69
C ARG A 123 8.53 -6.85 15.19
N LEU A 124 9.49 -7.21 14.34
CA LEU A 124 9.29 -7.31 12.89
C LEU A 124 8.27 -8.40 12.55
N ALA A 125 8.42 -9.59 13.14
CA ALA A 125 7.51 -10.72 12.97
C ALA A 125 6.09 -10.37 13.44
N LYS A 126 5.97 -9.76 14.63
CA LYS A 126 4.69 -9.32 15.18
C LYS A 126 3.99 -8.29 14.28
N ASN A 127 4.72 -7.29 13.77
CA ASN A 127 4.15 -6.31 12.85
C ASN A 127 3.70 -6.94 11.53
N ARG A 128 4.46 -7.90 10.97
CA ARG A 128 4.05 -8.65 9.77
C ARG A 128 2.76 -9.44 10.01
N HIS A 129 2.65 -10.10 11.15
CA HIS A 129 1.46 -10.84 11.55
C HIS A 129 0.23 -9.93 11.68
N LEU A 130 0.35 -8.81 12.41
CA LEU A 130 -0.72 -7.81 12.56
C LEU A 130 -1.15 -7.18 11.23
N GLN A 131 -0.26 -7.13 10.23
CA GLN A 131 -0.59 -6.66 8.87
C GLN A 131 -1.36 -7.71 8.05
N THR A 132 -1.17 -9.00 8.32
CA THR A 132 -1.88 -10.09 7.64
C THR A 132 -3.19 -10.48 8.31
N GLU A 133 -3.37 -10.14 9.59
CA GLU A 133 -4.64 -10.35 10.27
C GLU A 133 -5.76 -9.54 9.61
N ASP A 134 -6.86 -10.25 9.32
CA ASP A 134 -8.08 -9.66 8.80
C ASP A 134 -8.76 -8.76 9.85
N ILE A 135 -9.62 -7.86 9.40
CA ILE A 135 -10.21 -6.78 10.22
C ILE A 135 -10.95 -7.35 11.44
N GLU A 136 -11.55 -8.54 11.31
CA GLU A 136 -12.30 -9.22 12.37
C GLU A 136 -11.40 -9.70 13.52
N ASN A 137 -10.26 -10.32 13.20
CA ASN A 137 -9.32 -10.87 14.19
C ASN A 137 -8.55 -9.79 14.96
N PHE A 138 -8.27 -8.65 14.33
CA PHE A 138 -7.61 -7.51 14.98
C PHE A 138 -8.46 -6.94 16.14
N SER A 139 -9.80 -6.90 15.98
CA SER A 139 -10.73 -6.49 17.04
C SER A 139 -10.67 -7.41 18.26
N VAL A 140 -10.66 -8.73 18.04
CA VAL A 140 -10.65 -9.73 19.12
C VAL A 140 -9.30 -9.72 19.86
N SER A 141 -8.19 -9.55 19.13
CA SER A 141 -6.84 -9.45 19.69
C SER A 141 -6.63 -8.19 20.53
N MET A 142 -7.14 -7.04 20.07
CA MET A 142 -7.04 -5.76 20.80
C MET A 142 -7.94 -5.72 22.04
N MET A 143 -9.13 -6.33 22.01
CA MET A 143 -9.98 -6.49 23.19
C MET A 143 -9.35 -7.43 24.23
N ARG A 144 -8.72 -8.54 23.81
CA ARG A 144 -8.01 -9.45 24.72
C ARG A 144 -6.81 -8.80 25.42
N THR A 145 -6.09 -7.91 24.73
CA THR A 145 -4.96 -7.17 25.33
C THR A 145 -5.40 -6.02 26.23
N ALA A 146 -6.57 -5.43 26.00
CA ALA A 146 -7.15 -4.40 26.87
C ALA A 146 -7.80 -4.95 28.14
N ILE A 147 -8.27 -6.21 28.14
CA ILE A 147 -8.94 -6.84 29.29
C ILE A 147 -7.94 -7.46 30.29
N PHE A 148 -6.68 -7.73 29.88
CA PHE A 148 -5.68 -8.44 30.68
C PHE A 148 -4.43 -7.66 31.17
N PRO A 149 -4.44 -6.35 31.50
CA PRO A 149 -3.33 -5.73 32.23
C PRO A 149 -3.65 -5.33 33.68
N TRP A 150 -4.62 -5.94 34.36
CA TRP A 150 -5.05 -5.50 35.70
C TRP A 150 -5.24 -6.59 36.77
N THR A 151 -4.39 -7.63 36.81
CA THR A 151 -4.31 -8.50 38.02
C THR A 151 -2.90 -9.04 38.24
N ALA A 152 -1.92 -8.18 38.52
CA ALA A 152 -0.63 -8.59 39.09
C ALA A 152 0.08 -7.43 39.80
N ARG A 153 -0.53 -6.93 40.88
CA ARG A 153 0.18 -6.17 41.92
C ARG A 153 -0.54 -6.35 43.26
N ARG A 154 -0.17 -7.42 43.99
CA ARG A 154 -0.24 -7.60 45.45
C ARG A 154 0.31 -8.99 45.77
N HIS A 155 1.58 -9.11 46.11
CA HIS A 155 2.08 -9.15 47.49
C HIS A 155 3.61 -9.01 47.47
#